data_AF-A0A812M5J2-F1
#
_entry.id   AF-A0A812M5J2-F1
#
_cell.length_a   1.000
_cell.length_b   1.000
_cell.length_c   1.000
_cell.angle_alpha   90.00
_cell.angle_beta   90.00
_cell.angle_gamma   90.00
#
_symmetry.space_group_name_H-M   'P 1'
#
loop_
_entity.id
_entity.type
_entity.pdbx_description
1 polymer ?
#
loop_
_entity_poly.entity_id
_entity_poly.type
_entity_poly.pdbx_seq_one_letter_code
_entity_poly.pdbx_strand_id
1 'polypeptide(L)'
;ELALAFPLVLQNLTYASGIIRDGDKMVDRSKVTYHPGKFASDEEFVVDKAAGFFAVLHDFISLDPDGQAAATACPHGLIPNIMPCIKAASCVIQSAVPDVVDMEIYAGMLEQMTRFEQILWPLLRDGLMHETGGETLTDDLVFPEAYTCDDSVHTPDPSVPTVPAALTQLTASTEHAATLAMAAAMHEAAVASHRVMDSHVANSSMDATINKLQQTWHDVCQKTGCDHTNYWDIFFRHHEHTLNLIAVGHPALLRSDIKMRFQLQHRVQSASQDNHRDFSFIEKYARMNQEQTYSWDVAVAYHRRNKEALNSLAMEIVNSLPESRTERLVDRQKLKEEDPKVDAFGISRSWLGEVPSTFVFLYQGVTGNAQWARRRRRRRFWKAIVAAPCCMLEGGQSVVQRVAKAIGSLLSCIGDFGKFAATGYTRAFSTSTAGSVGLSAGSTNFLKDILGGRRPSGWISLDMGFSVGSTSEVWWAGSGFSGSLVCDTNGACSIYVAVALLATGNAKNPWNPLCPMGPTWAGMDCSHCAGAAVTILCCNFDLTNGHNSCR
;
A
#
# COMPACT_ATOMS: atom_id res chain seq x y z
N GLU A 1 1.29 13.02 -18.11
CA GLU A 1 1.68 13.83 -16.93
C GLU A 1 0.75 13.68 -15.74
N LEU A 2 -0.56 13.96 -15.87
CA LEU A 2 -1.51 13.87 -14.75
C LEU A 2 -1.50 12.49 -14.07
N ALA A 3 -1.47 11.42 -14.88
CA ALA A 3 -1.29 10.05 -14.41
C ALA A 3 -0.04 9.85 -13.53
N LEU A 4 1.07 10.56 -13.80
CA LEU A 4 2.26 10.50 -12.95
C LEU A 4 2.15 11.39 -11.71
N ALA A 5 1.61 12.60 -11.84
CA ALA A 5 1.46 13.52 -10.72
C ALA A 5 0.48 13.00 -9.65
N PHE A 6 -0.51 12.21 -10.06
CA PHE A 6 -1.54 11.64 -9.19
C PHE A 6 -1.00 10.76 -8.03
N PRO A 7 -0.26 9.66 -8.26
CA PRO A 7 0.30 8.88 -7.17
C PRO A 7 1.33 9.67 -6.33
N LEU A 8 2.04 10.63 -6.94
CA LEU A 8 3.01 11.48 -6.24
C LEU A 8 2.33 12.39 -5.21
N VAL A 9 1.19 13.01 -5.54
CA VAL A 9 0.46 13.83 -4.56
C VAL A 9 -0.11 12.99 -3.43
N LEU A 10 -0.65 11.81 -3.72
CA LEU A 10 -1.15 10.90 -2.68
C LEU A 10 -0.04 10.56 -1.67
N GLN A 11 1.18 10.30 -2.16
CA GLN A 11 2.31 9.99 -1.30
C GLN A 11 2.81 11.22 -0.53
N ASN A 12 2.94 12.38 -1.17
CA ASN A 12 3.36 13.60 -0.48
C ASN A 12 2.38 13.98 0.63
N LEU A 13 1.08 13.84 0.39
CA LEU A 13 0.04 14.07 1.40
C LEU A 13 0.02 12.98 2.48
N THR A 14 0.35 11.73 2.13
CA THR A 14 0.56 10.67 3.12
C THR A 14 1.68 11.04 4.07
N TYR A 15 2.81 11.51 3.54
CA TYR A 15 3.94 12.00 4.33
C TYR A 15 3.53 13.17 5.22
N ALA A 16 2.78 14.14 4.67
CA ALA A 16 2.28 15.28 5.45
C ALA A 16 1.36 14.85 6.60
N SER A 17 0.47 13.88 6.37
CA SER A 17 -0.44 13.36 7.40
C SER A 17 0.31 12.78 8.62
N GLY A 18 1.44 12.11 8.37
CA GLY A 18 2.28 11.57 9.44
C GLY A 18 2.96 12.67 10.26
N ILE A 19 3.46 13.72 9.60
CA ILE A 19 4.12 14.84 10.29
C ILE A 19 3.11 15.65 11.10
N ILE A 20 1.97 16.02 10.52
CA ILE A 20 0.98 16.86 11.20
C ILE A 20 0.44 16.16 12.46
N ARG A 21 0.14 14.86 12.35
CA ARG A 21 -0.43 14.11 13.47
C ARG A 21 0.59 13.78 14.57
N ASP A 22 1.81 13.40 14.20
CA ASP A 22 2.77 12.78 15.12
C ASP A 22 4.11 13.54 15.22
N GLY A 23 4.27 14.68 14.56
CA GLY A 23 5.54 15.41 14.52
C GLY A 23 6.03 15.83 15.90
N ASP A 24 5.12 16.06 16.85
CA ASP A 24 5.48 16.33 18.23
C ASP A 24 6.15 15.15 18.96
N LYS A 25 5.91 13.92 18.49
CA LYS A 25 6.41 12.67 19.07
C LYS A 25 7.66 12.13 18.36
N MET A 26 8.13 12.78 17.29
CA MET A 26 9.31 12.33 16.56
C MET A 26 10.58 12.51 17.41
N VAL A 27 11.37 11.42 17.53
CA VAL A 27 12.54 11.28 18.42
C VAL A 27 13.68 12.25 18.07
N ASP A 28 13.73 12.76 16.84
CA ASP A 28 14.76 13.68 16.37
C ASP A 28 14.17 14.88 15.63
N ARG A 29 13.57 15.81 16.38
CA ARG A 29 13.03 17.06 15.85
C ARG A 29 14.08 17.90 15.11
N SER A 30 15.38 17.69 15.36
CA SER A 30 16.45 18.48 14.74
C SER A 30 16.66 18.19 13.26
N LYS A 31 16.17 17.04 12.77
CA LYS A 31 16.28 16.62 11.37
C LYS A 31 15.05 16.92 10.54
N VAL A 32 13.91 17.23 11.17
CA VAL A 32 12.69 17.60 10.44
C VAL A 32 12.71 19.11 10.26
N THR A 33 12.79 19.56 9.01
CA THR A 33 12.80 20.99 8.66
C THR A 33 11.45 21.67 8.96
N TYR A 34 10.37 20.88 8.95
CA TYR A 34 9.01 21.33 9.24
C TYR A 34 8.60 21.01 10.69
N HIS A 35 7.88 21.94 11.32
CA HIS A 35 7.38 21.77 12.69
C HIS A 35 5.86 22.03 12.72
N PRO A 36 5.04 21.00 13.01
CA PRO A 36 3.58 21.14 13.06
C PRO A 36 3.12 21.92 14.31
N GLY A 37 1.82 22.20 14.40
CA GLY A 37 1.20 22.84 15.57
C GLY A 37 0.73 24.27 15.35
N LYS A 38 0.74 24.74 14.09
CA LYS A 38 0.17 26.05 13.71
C LYS A 38 -0.57 25.91 12.39
N PHE A 39 -1.88 26.03 12.45
CA PHE A 39 -2.76 25.81 11.29
C PHE A 39 -2.29 26.50 10.01
N ALA A 40 -1.95 27.80 10.06
CA ALA A 40 -1.51 28.52 8.85
C ALA A 40 -0.22 27.94 8.24
N SER A 41 0.71 27.45 9.06
CA SER A 41 1.94 26.78 8.60
C SER A 41 1.63 25.39 8.07
N ASP A 42 0.76 24.65 8.76
CA ASP A 42 0.37 23.28 8.41
C ASP A 42 -0.41 23.26 7.10
N GLU A 43 -1.26 24.27 6.90
CA GLU A 43 -1.94 24.56 5.64
C GLU A 43 -0.97 24.84 4.50
N GLU A 44 -0.03 25.77 4.67
CA GLU A 44 0.97 26.09 3.65
C GLU A 44 1.79 24.85 3.26
N PHE A 45 2.18 24.05 4.26
CA PHE A 45 2.94 22.81 4.06
C PHE A 45 2.14 21.77 3.26
N VAL A 46 0.87 21.54 3.61
CA VAL A 46 0.00 20.59 2.89
C VAL A 46 -0.26 21.04 1.46
N VAL A 47 -0.49 22.34 1.26
CA VAL A 47 -0.66 22.94 -0.06
C VAL A 47 0.61 22.78 -0.90
N ASP A 48 1.80 23.02 -0.34
CA ASP A 48 3.08 22.82 -1.03
C ASP A 48 3.24 21.37 -1.50
N LYS A 49 2.86 20.39 -0.66
CA LYS A 49 2.87 18.96 -1.03
C LYS A 49 1.96 18.60 -2.19
N ALA A 50 0.90 19.39 -2.43
CA ALA A 50 -0.03 19.22 -3.55
C ALA A 50 0.25 20.13 -4.76
N ALA A 51 1.16 21.11 -4.63
CA ALA A 51 1.35 22.18 -5.63
C ALA A 51 1.72 21.64 -7.02
N GLY A 52 2.59 20.64 -7.08
CA GLY A 52 2.98 19.98 -8.33
C GLY A 52 1.82 19.33 -9.07
N PHE A 53 0.94 18.66 -8.31
CA PHE A 53 -0.28 18.06 -8.85
C PHE A 53 -1.26 19.11 -9.36
N PHE A 54 -1.51 20.17 -8.59
CA PHE A 54 -2.37 21.26 -9.03
C PHE A 54 -1.87 21.90 -10.32
N ALA A 55 -0.55 22.16 -10.43
CA ALA A 55 0.02 22.70 -11.66
C ALA A 55 -0.24 21.81 -12.88
N VAL A 56 -0.11 20.49 -12.73
CA VAL A 56 -0.37 19.53 -13.83
C VAL A 56 -1.86 19.41 -14.14
N LEU A 57 -2.72 19.41 -13.13
CA LEU A 57 -4.17 19.37 -13.30
C LEU A 57 -4.69 20.64 -14.00
N HIS A 58 -4.20 21.82 -13.61
CA HIS A 58 -4.57 23.09 -14.24
C HIS A 58 -4.09 23.21 -15.67
N ASP A 59 -2.87 22.74 -15.98
CA ASP A 59 -2.43 22.62 -17.37
C ASP A 59 -3.44 21.80 -18.19
N PHE A 60 -3.86 20.64 -17.68
CA PHE A 60 -4.83 19.78 -18.36
C PHE A 60 -6.18 20.48 -18.52
N ILE A 61 -6.74 21.03 -17.44
CA ILE A 61 -8.01 21.75 -17.44
C ILE A 61 -7.97 22.94 -18.40
N SER A 62 -6.86 23.67 -18.50
CA SER A 62 -6.75 24.83 -19.38
C SER A 62 -6.83 24.50 -20.87
N LEU A 63 -6.64 23.23 -21.24
CA LEU A 63 -6.78 22.74 -22.62
C LEU A 63 -8.23 22.38 -22.96
N ASP A 64 -9.08 22.21 -21.94
CA ASP A 64 -10.50 21.90 -22.08
C ASP A 64 -11.32 23.19 -22.26
N PRO A 65 -12.12 23.33 -23.34
CA PRO A 65 -13.02 24.47 -23.52
C PRO A 65 -13.97 24.69 -22.33
N ASP A 66 -14.39 23.62 -21.65
CA ASP A 66 -15.24 23.67 -20.46
C ASP A 66 -14.42 23.81 -19.15
N GLY A 67 -13.10 23.81 -19.28
CA GLY A 67 -12.16 23.79 -18.18
C GLY A 67 -12.14 25.05 -17.33
N GLN A 68 -12.66 26.18 -17.80
CA GLN A 68 -12.72 27.40 -16.98
C GLN A 68 -13.58 27.22 -15.72
N ALA A 69 -14.66 26.43 -15.81
CA ALA A 69 -15.47 26.06 -14.65
C ALA A 69 -14.70 25.14 -13.69
N ALA A 70 -13.97 24.15 -14.22
CA ALA A 70 -13.17 23.22 -13.43
C ALA A 70 -11.95 23.89 -12.77
N ALA A 71 -11.32 24.86 -13.43
CA ALA A 71 -10.23 25.65 -12.85
C ALA A 71 -10.72 26.50 -11.66
N THR A 72 -11.96 26.99 -11.74
CA THR A 72 -12.62 27.69 -10.64
C THR A 72 -13.01 26.74 -9.50
N ALA A 73 -13.36 25.49 -9.83
CA ALA A 73 -13.68 24.46 -8.83
C ALA A 73 -12.43 23.87 -8.14
N CYS A 74 -11.26 23.93 -8.77
CA CYS A 74 -9.98 23.46 -8.23
C CYS A 74 -8.97 24.58 -7.93
N PRO A 75 -9.31 25.66 -7.20
CA PRO A 75 -8.38 26.76 -7.01
C PRO A 75 -7.17 26.29 -6.19
N HIS A 76 -6.01 26.84 -6.54
CA HIS A 76 -4.77 26.57 -5.81
C HIS A 76 -4.88 27.04 -4.36
N GLY A 77 -4.21 26.33 -3.45
CA GLY A 77 -3.89 26.87 -2.14
C GLY A 77 -4.95 26.70 -1.06
N LEU A 78 -6.00 25.92 -1.29
CA LEU A 78 -7.04 25.67 -0.29
C LEU A 78 -7.12 24.18 0.04
N ILE A 79 -6.91 23.82 1.31
CA ILE A 79 -7.00 22.43 1.79
C ILE A 79 -8.33 21.75 1.43
N PRO A 80 -9.52 22.38 1.63
CA PRO A 80 -10.81 21.74 1.33
C PRO A 80 -10.93 21.24 -0.11
N ASN A 81 -10.12 21.79 -1.03
CA ASN A 81 -10.21 21.48 -2.44
C ASN A 81 -9.29 20.33 -2.86
N ILE A 82 -8.34 19.93 -2.02
CA ILE A 82 -7.34 18.90 -2.37
C ILE A 82 -8.02 17.58 -2.73
N MET A 83 -8.83 17.01 -1.84
CA MET A 83 -9.47 15.71 -2.10
C MET A 83 -10.52 15.76 -3.22
N PRO A 84 -11.40 16.78 -3.31
CA PRO A 84 -12.28 16.94 -4.46
C PRO A 84 -11.50 17.03 -5.79
N CYS A 85 -10.37 17.74 -5.85
CA CYS A 85 -9.53 17.82 -7.04
C CYS A 85 -8.80 16.52 -7.38
N ILE A 86 -8.34 15.77 -6.37
CA ILE A 86 -7.81 14.42 -6.56
C ILE A 86 -8.90 13.51 -7.14
N LYS A 87 -10.14 13.59 -6.64
CA LYS A 87 -11.28 12.85 -7.23
C LYS A 87 -11.52 13.22 -8.68
N ALA A 88 -11.62 14.52 -8.99
CA ALA A 88 -11.78 15.02 -10.35
C ALA A 88 -10.67 14.52 -11.30
N ALA A 89 -9.41 14.60 -10.86
CA ALA A 89 -8.28 14.08 -11.63
C ALA A 89 -8.38 12.56 -11.87
N SER A 90 -8.85 11.79 -10.88
CA SER A 90 -9.07 10.35 -11.06
C SER A 90 -10.14 10.04 -12.11
N CYS A 91 -11.13 10.91 -12.29
CA CYS A 91 -12.19 10.77 -13.28
C CYS A 91 -11.71 11.16 -14.69
N VAL A 92 -10.90 12.23 -14.78
CA VAL A 92 -10.18 12.56 -16.01
C VAL A 92 -9.30 11.40 -16.46
N ILE A 93 -8.52 10.82 -15.54
CA ILE A 93 -7.71 9.63 -15.84
C ILE A 93 -8.61 8.46 -16.29
N GLN A 94 -9.74 8.22 -15.62
CA GLN A 94 -10.69 7.18 -16.00
C GLN A 94 -11.16 7.30 -17.46
N SER A 95 -11.50 8.51 -17.90
CA SER A 95 -11.94 8.75 -19.29
C SER A 95 -10.84 8.52 -20.34
N ALA A 96 -9.58 8.51 -19.91
CA ALA A 96 -8.43 8.29 -20.78
C ALA A 96 -7.99 6.80 -20.81
N VAL A 97 -8.70 5.92 -20.11
CA VAL A 97 -8.42 4.47 -20.04
C VAL A 97 -9.36 3.71 -20.98
N PRO A 98 -8.89 2.75 -21.78
CA PRO A 98 -7.51 2.26 -21.88
C PRO A 98 -6.64 2.98 -22.93
N ASP A 99 -7.17 3.98 -23.63
CA ASP A 99 -6.55 4.52 -24.86
C ASP A 99 -5.22 5.25 -24.62
N VAL A 100 -5.07 5.93 -23.49
CA VAL A 100 -3.90 6.73 -23.13
C VAL A 100 -3.22 6.21 -21.86
N VAL A 101 -4.01 5.65 -20.94
CA VAL A 101 -3.52 5.09 -19.67
C VAL A 101 -3.94 3.62 -19.61
N ASP A 102 -2.95 2.73 -19.44
CA ASP A 102 -3.21 1.30 -19.32
C ASP A 102 -4.07 0.97 -18.09
N MET A 103 -4.87 -0.09 -18.20
CA MET A 103 -5.74 -0.58 -17.12
C MET A 103 -4.95 -0.94 -15.86
N GLU A 104 -3.75 -1.53 -15.99
CA GLU A 104 -2.86 -1.85 -14.85
C GLU A 104 -2.37 -0.61 -14.12
N ILE A 105 -2.05 0.44 -14.87
CA ILE A 105 -1.61 1.73 -14.31
C ILE A 105 -2.77 2.35 -13.53
N TYR A 106 -3.97 2.35 -14.12
CA TYR A 106 -5.16 2.87 -13.48
C TYR A 106 -5.54 2.06 -12.23
N ALA A 107 -5.47 0.72 -12.28
CA ALA A 107 -5.68 -0.14 -11.12
C ALA A 107 -4.72 0.20 -9.96
N GLY A 108 -3.42 0.37 -10.26
CA GLY A 108 -2.42 0.78 -9.28
C GLY A 108 -2.73 2.13 -8.61
N MET A 109 -3.21 3.11 -9.39
CA MET A 109 -3.63 4.42 -8.88
C MET A 109 -4.87 4.33 -8.00
N LEU A 110 -5.86 3.53 -8.40
CA LEU A 110 -7.09 3.32 -7.64
C LEU A 110 -6.83 2.65 -6.29
N GLU A 111 -5.89 1.70 -6.22
CA GLU A 111 -5.49 1.08 -4.96
C GLU A 111 -4.92 2.12 -3.97
N GLN A 112 -4.08 3.03 -4.46
CA GLN A 112 -3.50 4.10 -3.65
C GLN A 112 -4.54 5.14 -3.26
N MET A 113 -5.35 5.59 -4.22
CA MET A 113 -6.40 6.59 -4.01
C MET A 113 -7.42 6.13 -2.98
N THR A 114 -7.93 4.91 -3.13
CA THR A 114 -8.97 4.38 -2.24
C THR A 114 -8.48 4.32 -0.80
N ARG A 115 -7.23 3.88 -0.61
CA ARG A 115 -6.58 3.87 0.71
C ARG A 115 -6.37 5.26 1.29
N PHE A 116 -5.89 6.18 0.45
CA PHE A 116 -5.70 7.55 0.85
C PHE A 116 -7.02 8.20 1.28
N GLU A 117 -8.05 8.10 0.44
CA GLU A 117 -9.38 8.66 0.71
C GLU A 117 -9.99 8.12 2.00
N GLN A 118 -9.88 6.82 2.25
CA GLN A 118 -10.58 6.17 3.37
C GLN A 118 -9.81 6.19 4.69
N ILE A 119 -8.47 6.24 4.65
CA ILE A 119 -7.62 6.18 5.84
C ILE A 119 -6.90 7.50 6.08
N LEU A 120 -6.10 7.94 5.10
CA LEU A 120 -5.10 8.98 5.32
C LEU A 120 -5.68 10.38 5.23
N TRP A 121 -6.66 10.60 4.35
CA TRP A 121 -7.35 11.88 4.22
C TRP A 121 -8.13 12.25 5.48
N PRO A 122 -8.95 11.36 6.10
CA PRO A 122 -9.56 11.62 7.40
C PRO A 122 -8.52 11.96 8.47
N LEU A 123 -7.42 11.22 8.54
CA LEU A 123 -6.36 11.49 9.53
C LEU A 123 -5.69 12.85 9.34
N LEU A 124 -5.41 13.24 8.09
CA LEU A 124 -4.86 14.56 7.78
C LEU A 124 -5.87 15.66 8.13
N ARG A 125 -7.13 15.50 7.73
CA ARG A 125 -8.21 16.45 7.99
C ARG A 125 -8.44 16.62 9.49
N ASP A 126 -8.50 15.54 10.24
CA ASP A 126 -8.70 15.57 11.69
C ASP A 126 -7.52 16.25 12.41
N GLY A 127 -6.29 16.02 11.95
CA GLY A 127 -5.10 16.72 12.43
C GLY A 127 -5.21 18.24 12.25
N LEU A 128 -5.63 18.68 11.06
CA LEU A 128 -5.82 20.10 10.73
C LEU A 128 -7.00 20.72 11.50
N MET A 129 -8.13 20.01 11.61
CA MET A 129 -9.32 20.48 12.32
C MET A 129 -9.09 20.61 13.84
N HIS A 130 -8.18 19.82 14.40
CA HIS A 130 -7.79 19.96 15.80
C HIS A 130 -7.16 21.34 16.07
N GLU A 131 -6.45 21.90 15.09
CA GLU A 131 -5.77 23.19 15.21
C GLU A 131 -6.70 24.39 14.98
N THR A 132 -7.78 24.23 14.20
CA THR A 132 -8.76 25.30 13.92
C THR A 132 -9.82 25.48 15.01
N GLY A 133 -9.80 24.66 16.07
CA GLY A 133 -10.85 24.66 17.08
C GLY A 133 -12.16 24.03 16.61
N GLY A 134 -12.11 23.15 15.60
CA GLY A 134 -13.24 22.37 15.13
C GLY A 134 -14.04 22.98 13.97
N GLU A 135 -13.53 24.01 13.29
CA GLU A 135 -14.13 24.46 12.04
C GLU A 135 -14.14 23.31 11.02
N THR A 136 -15.33 23.01 10.49
CA THR A 136 -15.52 21.88 9.59
C THR A 136 -14.99 22.24 8.21
N LEU A 137 -13.97 21.51 7.74
CA LEU A 137 -13.53 21.57 6.36
C LEU A 137 -14.61 20.86 5.50
N THR A 138 -15.46 21.62 4.83
CA THR A 138 -16.53 21.10 3.97
C THR A 138 -16.02 20.78 2.57
N ASP A 139 -16.32 19.58 2.07
CA ASP A 139 -15.93 19.10 0.74
C ASP A 139 -17.02 19.37 -0.33
N ASP A 140 -17.76 20.48 -0.24
CA ASP A 140 -18.99 20.75 -1.02
C ASP A 140 -18.72 21.31 -2.43
N LEU A 141 -17.64 20.87 -3.08
CA LEU A 141 -17.35 21.29 -4.45
C LEU A 141 -18.16 20.49 -5.47
N VAL A 142 -18.90 21.21 -6.32
CA VAL A 142 -19.61 20.64 -7.47
C VAL A 142 -18.73 20.79 -8.70
N PHE A 143 -18.38 19.65 -9.32
CA PHE A 143 -17.63 19.61 -10.57
C PHE A 143 -18.55 19.48 -11.79
N PRO A 144 -18.14 20.00 -12.96
CA PRO A 144 -18.81 19.69 -14.21
C PRO A 144 -18.78 18.18 -14.51
N GLU A 145 -19.73 17.70 -15.32
CA GLU A 145 -19.90 16.27 -15.63
C GLU A 145 -18.61 15.61 -16.17
N ALA A 146 -17.84 16.31 -17.00
CA ALA A 146 -16.55 15.85 -17.54
C ALA A 146 -15.49 15.51 -16.46
N TYR A 147 -15.67 15.99 -15.23
CA TYR A 147 -14.78 15.77 -14.09
C TYR A 147 -15.42 14.87 -13.03
N THR A 148 -16.59 14.30 -13.32
CA THR A 148 -17.25 13.30 -12.50
C THR A 148 -16.99 11.92 -13.06
N CYS A 149 -16.77 10.95 -12.18
CA CYS A 149 -16.49 9.58 -12.58
C CYS A 149 -17.78 8.92 -13.00
N ASP A 150 -17.70 8.03 -13.99
CA ASP A 150 -18.81 7.16 -14.29
C ASP A 150 -18.97 6.13 -13.15
N ASP A 151 -19.88 6.43 -12.23
CA ASP A 151 -20.32 5.56 -11.14
C ASP A 151 -21.60 4.77 -11.51
N SER A 152 -22.03 4.80 -12.78
CA SER A 152 -23.33 4.27 -13.24
C SER A 152 -23.52 2.77 -13.05
N VAL A 153 -22.46 2.03 -12.71
CA VAL A 153 -22.49 0.56 -12.77
C VAL A 153 -23.04 -0.10 -11.50
N HIS A 154 -23.19 0.63 -10.37
CA HIS A 154 -23.52 -0.02 -9.07
C HIS A 154 -24.43 0.76 -8.12
N THR A 155 -25.27 1.65 -8.61
CA THR A 155 -26.53 1.90 -7.88
C THR A 155 -27.57 0.97 -8.47
N PRO A 156 -27.73 -0.27 -7.95
CA PRO A 156 -28.92 -1.04 -8.26
C PRO A 156 -30.08 -0.22 -7.73
N ASP A 157 -30.76 0.49 -8.62
CA ASP A 157 -32.08 1.01 -8.32
C ASP A 157 -32.91 -0.21 -7.90
N PRO A 158 -33.34 -0.31 -6.63
CA PRO A 158 -34.07 -1.48 -6.16
C PRO A 158 -35.43 -1.63 -6.88
N SER A 159 -35.85 -0.62 -7.65
CA SER A 159 -37.03 -0.67 -8.51
C SER A 159 -36.78 -1.23 -9.91
N VAL A 160 -35.52 -1.47 -10.30
CA VAL A 160 -35.15 -2.04 -11.61
C VAL A 160 -34.59 -3.46 -11.43
N PRO A 161 -35.44 -4.50 -11.55
CA PRO A 161 -35.00 -5.88 -11.43
C PRO A 161 -34.33 -6.33 -12.73
N THR A 162 -33.10 -5.90 -13.01
CA THR A 162 -32.20 -6.56 -13.97
C THR A 162 -30.88 -5.79 -14.08
N VAL A 163 -29.78 -6.53 -14.16
CA VAL A 163 -28.52 -6.06 -14.77
C VAL A 163 -28.90 -5.31 -16.06
N PRO A 164 -28.49 -4.05 -16.25
CA PRO A 164 -28.95 -3.25 -17.39
C PRO A 164 -28.79 -4.04 -18.68
N ALA A 165 -29.86 -4.19 -19.46
CA ALA A 165 -29.83 -4.86 -20.76
C ALA A 165 -28.74 -4.30 -21.71
N ALA A 166 -28.25 -3.08 -21.42
CA ALA A 166 -27.10 -2.46 -22.06
C ALA A 166 -25.78 -3.24 -21.87
N LEU A 167 -25.57 -3.90 -20.72
CA LEU A 167 -24.41 -4.77 -20.50
C LEU A 167 -24.47 -6.06 -21.33
N THR A 168 -25.67 -6.47 -21.75
CA THR A 168 -25.92 -7.71 -22.51
C THR A 168 -25.86 -7.52 -24.02
N GLN A 169 -25.92 -6.28 -24.53
CA GLN A 169 -25.90 -5.98 -25.97
C GLN A 169 -24.51 -5.72 -26.55
N LEU A 170 -23.48 -5.59 -25.72
CA LEU A 170 -22.10 -5.64 -26.19
C LEU A 170 -21.81 -7.07 -26.64
N THR A 171 -21.38 -7.23 -27.89
CA THR A 171 -20.92 -8.47 -28.55
C THR A 171 -19.63 -8.99 -27.89
N ALA A 172 -19.66 -9.16 -26.59
CA ALA A 172 -18.53 -9.57 -25.78
C ALA A 172 -18.44 -11.10 -25.84
N SER A 173 -17.22 -11.64 -25.89
CA SER A 173 -17.03 -13.10 -25.80
C SER A 173 -17.71 -13.63 -24.54
N THR A 174 -18.07 -14.92 -24.52
CA THR A 174 -18.66 -15.58 -23.34
C THR A 174 -17.88 -15.33 -22.05
N GLU A 175 -16.57 -15.08 -22.16
CA GLU A 175 -15.67 -14.74 -21.05
C GLU A 175 -15.91 -13.33 -20.50
N HIS A 176 -16.08 -12.31 -21.35
CA HIS A 176 -16.39 -10.95 -20.90
C HIS A 176 -17.70 -10.92 -20.12
N ALA A 177 -18.76 -11.53 -20.66
CA ALA A 177 -20.04 -11.61 -19.99
C ALA A 177 -19.95 -12.32 -18.63
N ALA A 178 -19.14 -13.38 -18.54
CA ALA A 178 -18.88 -14.08 -17.28
C ALA A 178 -18.14 -13.21 -16.26
N THR A 179 -17.14 -12.43 -16.67
CA THR A 179 -16.45 -11.49 -15.79
C THR A 179 -17.40 -10.40 -15.29
N LEU A 180 -18.22 -9.82 -16.15
CA LEU A 180 -19.18 -8.79 -15.76
C LEU A 180 -20.23 -9.34 -14.77
N ALA A 181 -20.74 -10.55 -15.01
CA ALA A 181 -21.64 -11.23 -14.10
C ALA A 181 -20.99 -11.54 -12.75
N MET A 182 -19.69 -11.90 -12.75
CA MET A 182 -18.93 -12.11 -11.51
C MET A 182 -18.76 -10.81 -10.72
N ALA A 183 -18.47 -9.68 -11.39
CA ALA A 183 -18.33 -8.38 -10.73
C ALA A 183 -19.62 -7.99 -9.99
N ALA A 184 -20.77 -8.19 -10.63
CA ALA A 184 -22.08 -7.98 -10.01
C ALA A 184 -22.29 -8.89 -8.79
N ALA A 185 -22.00 -10.19 -8.92
CA ALA A 185 -22.14 -11.14 -7.81
C ALA A 185 -21.20 -10.82 -6.62
N MET A 186 -19.97 -10.41 -6.89
CA MET A 186 -19.02 -9.96 -5.85
C MET A 186 -19.50 -8.69 -5.15
N HIS A 187 -20.04 -7.73 -5.91
CA HIS A 187 -20.62 -6.51 -5.36
C HIS A 187 -21.81 -6.82 -4.43
N GLU A 188 -22.74 -7.67 -4.87
CA GLU A 188 -23.88 -8.12 -4.06
C GLU A 188 -23.42 -8.81 -2.77
N ALA A 189 -22.43 -9.72 -2.86
CA ALA A 189 -21.87 -10.42 -1.71
C ALA A 189 -21.18 -9.45 -0.73
N ALA A 190 -20.46 -8.45 -1.22
CA ALA A 190 -19.86 -7.42 -0.38
C ALA A 190 -20.91 -6.57 0.33
N VAL A 191 -21.92 -6.08 -0.39
CA VAL A 191 -23.04 -5.30 0.20
C VAL A 191 -23.80 -6.13 1.24
N ALA A 192 -24.07 -7.40 0.96
CA ALA A 192 -24.69 -8.30 1.92
C ALA A 192 -23.79 -8.53 3.15
N SER A 193 -22.46 -8.63 2.96
CA SER A 193 -21.50 -8.73 4.07
C SER A 193 -21.50 -7.50 4.96
N HIS A 194 -21.58 -6.30 4.38
CA HIS A 194 -21.76 -5.05 5.13
C HIS A 194 -23.01 -5.12 6.00
N ARG A 195 -24.18 -5.49 5.41
CA ARG A 195 -25.44 -5.62 6.16
C ARG A 195 -25.35 -6.64 7.30
N VAL A 196 -24.69 -7.79 7.07
CA VAL A 196 -24.50 -8.81 8.12
C VAL A 196 -23.67 -8.24 9.28
N MET A 197 -22.57 -7.54 8.99
CA MET A 197 -21.74 -6.91 10.02
C MET A 197 -22.45 -5.75 10.73
N ASP A 198 -23.23 -4.93 10.01
CA ASP A 198 -24.02 -3.83 10.57
C ASP A 198 -25.14 -4.32 11.49
N SER A 199 -25.69 -5.51 11.19
CA SER A 199 -26.73 -6.13 12.03
C SER A 199 -26.19 -6.74 13.33
N HIS A 200 -24.86 -6.82 13.49
CA HIS A 200 -24.25 -7.35 14.70
C HIS A 200 -24.32 -6.32 15.84
N VAL A 201 -25.20 -6.57 16.80
CA VAL A 201 -25.39 -5.73 18.00
C VAL A 201 -24.92 -6.45 19.26
N ALA A 202 -24.80 -5.73 20.38
CA ALA A 202 -24.51 -6.32 21.69
C ALA A 202 -25.46 -7.50 22.00
N ASN A 203 -24.88 -8.67 22.34
CA ASN A 203 -25.53 -9.98 22.54
C ASN A 203 -25.85 -10.79 21.26
N SER A 204 -25.46 -10.33 20.07
CA SER A 204 -25.52 -11.16 18.87
C SER A 204 -24.53 -12.32 18.97
N SER A 205 -24.90 -13.50 18.48
CA SER A 205 -23.97 -14.63 18.38
C SER A 205 -22.96 -14.36 17.27
N MET A 206 -21.67 -14.38 17.61
CA MET A 206 -20.59 -14.26 16.64
C MET A 206 -20.62 -15.42 15.65
N ASP A 207 -20.86 -16.65 16.11
CA ASP A 207 -21.00 -17.83 15.25
C ASP A 207 -22.15 -17.70 14.24
N ALA A 208 -23.29 -17.14 14.66
CA ALA A 208 -24.40 -16.87 13.75
C ALA A 208 -24.02 -15.80 12.69
N THR A 209 -23.24 -14.81 13.09
CA THR A 209 -22.73 -13.75 12.18
C THR A 209 -21.77 -14.34 11.16
N ILE A 210 -20.81 -15.15 11.61
CA ILE A 210 -19.85 -15.85 10.76
C ILE A 210 -20.57 -16.77 9.78
N ASN A 211 -21.51 -17.60 10.24
CA ASN A 211 -22.26 -18.50 9.35
C ASN A 211 -23.01 -17.73 8.24
N LYS A 212 -23.58 -16.55 8.54
CA LYS A 212 -24.21 -15.70 7.53
C LYS A 212 -23.22 -15.14 6.53
N LEU A 213 -22.03 -14.72 6.97
CA LEU A 213 -20.95 -14.27 6.08
C LEU A 213 -20.49 -15.41 5.16
N GLN A 214 -20.29 -16.61 5.71
CA GLN A 214 -19.92 -17.79 4.92
C GLN A 214 -20.97 -18.12 3.85
N GLN A 215 -22.25 -18.08 4.21
CA GLN A 215 -23.36 -18.29 3.26
C GLN A 215 -23.38 -17.21 2.17
N THR A 216 -23.10 -15.95 2.53
CA THR A 216 -23.08 -14.82 1.59
C THR A 216 -22.05 -15.00 0.49
N TRP A 217 -20.89 -15.60 0.80
CA TRP A 217 -19.80 -15.80 -0.17
C TRP A 217 -19.80 -17.17 -0.85
N HIS A 218 -20.69 -18.09 -0.45
CA HIS A 218 -20.65 -19.47 -0.91
C HIS A 218 -20.70 -19.60 -2.44
N ASP A 219 -21.71 -18.99 -3.08
CA ASP A 219 -21.92 -19.11 -4.53
C ASP A 219 -20.81 -18.42 -5.34
N VAL A 220 -20.29 -17.29 -4.85
CA VAL A 220 -19.16 -16.58 -5.47
C VAL A 220 -17.93 -17.46 -5.41
N CYS A 221 -17.61 -18.00 -4.23
CA CYS A 221 -16.44 -18.85 -4.03
C CYS A 221 -16.51 -20.19 -4.73
N GLN A 222 -17.70 -20.77 -4.90
CA GLN A 222 -17.86 -21.97 -5.71
C GLN A 222 -17.41 -21.74 -7.17
N LYS A 223 -17.63 -20.53 -7.70
CA LYS A 223 -17.26 -20.16 -9.07
C LYS A 223 -15.81 -19.69 -9.19
N THR A 224 -15.26 -19.00 -8.19
CA THR A 224 -13.89 -18.46 -8.21
C THR A 224 -12.85 -19.39 -7.59
N GLY A 225 -13.29 -20.47 -6.93
CA GLY A 225 -12.41 -21.40 -6.24
C GLY A 225 -11.79 -20.84 -4.96
N CYS A 226 -12.47 -19.93 -4.25
CA CYS A 226 -12.10 -19.57 -2.87
C CYS A 226 -12.72 -20.49 -1.82
N ASP A 227 -12.12 -20.48 -0.63
CA ASP A 227 -12.72 -20.93 0.62
C ASP A 227 -13.64 -19.83 1.18
N HIS A 228 -14.95 -19.98 0.96
CA HIS A 228 -15.98 -19.09 1.52
C HIS A 228 -16.01 -19.05 3.06
N THR A 229 -15.35 -19.99 3.73
CA THR A 229 -15.20 -19.97 5.19
C THR A 229 -14.06 -19.07 5.66
N ASN A 230 -13.32 -18.46 4.73
CA ASN A 230 -12.12 -17.70 5.00
C ASN A 230 -12.07 -16.36 4.25
N TYR A 231 -12.20 -15.27 4.99
CA TYR A 231 -12.15 -13.91 4.46
C TYR A 231 -10.87 -13.61 3.68
N TRP A 232 -9.70 -14.06 4.14
CA TRP A 232 -8.46 -13.74 3.46
C TRP A 232 -8.37 -14.41 2.10
N ASP A 233 -8.91 -15.62 1.97
CA ASP A 233 -8.96 -16.30 0.69
C ASP A 233 -9.92 -15.61 -0.30
N ILE A 234 -11.10 -15.18 0.20
CA ILE A 234 -12.03 -14.32 -0.55
C ILE A 234 -11.32 -13.03 -1.02
N PHE A 235 -10.66 -12.31 -0.12
CA PHE A 235 -9.98 -11.04 -0.40
C PHE A 235 -8.84 -11.22 -1.42
N PHE A 236 -8.04 -12.27 -1.30
CA PHE A 236 -6.95 -12.51 -2.23
C PHE A 236 -7.47 -12.97 -3.61
N ARG A 237 -8.48 -13.85 -3.67
CA ARG A 237 -9.13 -14.22 -4.95
C ARG A 237 -9.83 -13.06 -5.64
N HIS A 238 -10.26 -12.06 -4.88
CA HIS A 238 -10.79 -10.83 -5.46
C HIS A 238 -9.76 -10.12 -6.37
N HIS A 239 -8.46 -10.21 -6.08
CA HIS A 239 -7.42 -9.65 -6.96
C HIS A 239 -7.33 -10.40 -8.30
N GLU A 240 -7.63 -11.69 -8.33
CA GLU A 240 -7.75 -12.47 -9.58
C GLU A 240 -8.90 -11.93 -10.44
N HIS A 241 -10.04 -11.65 -9.81
CA HIS A 241 -11.17 -11.05 -10.50
C HIS A 241 -10.83 -9.66 -11.05
N THR A 242 -10.10 -8.83 -10.29
CA THR A 242 -9.62 -7.54 -10.77
C THR A 242 -8.68 -7.68 -11.98
N LEU A 243 -7.83 -8.71 -12.03
CA LEU A 243 -7.03 -9.00 -13.24
C LEU A 243 -7.92 -9.34 -14.45
N ASN A 244 -9.04 -10.03 -14.23
CA ASN A 244 -10.01 -10.30 -15.30
C ASN A 244 -10.73 -9.01 -15.75
N LEU A 245 -11.03 -8.09 -14.83
CA LEU A 245 -11.59 -6.77 -15.17
C LEU A 245 -10.62 -5.89 -15.95
N ILE A 246 -9.33 -5.95 -15.62
CA ILE A 246 -8.25 -5.32 -16.40
C ILE A 246 -8.26 -5.85 -17.84
N ALA A 247 -8.37 -7.17 -18.02
CA ALA A 247 -8.42 -7.79 -19.35
C ALA A 247 -9.68 -7.42 -20.16
N VAL A 248 -10.81 -7.18 -19.48
CA VAL A 248 -12.07 -6.75 -20.10
C VAL A 248 -12.05 -5.27 -20.50
N GLY A 249 -11.17 -4.45 -19.92
CA GLY A 249 -10.99 -3.05 -20.31
C GLY A 249 -12.13 -2.12 -19.86
N HIS A 250 -12.80 -2.39 -18.74
CA HIS A 250 -13.91 -1.57 -18.24
C HIS A 250 -13.51 -0.74 -17.01
N PRO A 251 -13.07 0.53 -17.17
CA PRO A 251 -12.46 1.29 -16.08
C PRO A 251 -13.43 1.66 -14.95
N ALA A 252 -14.70 1.95 -15.25
CA ALA A 252 -15.72 2.21 -14.22
C ALA A 252 -15.95 1.01 -13.29
N LEU A 253 -16.04 -0.20 -13.86
CA LEU A 253 -16.16 -1.44 -13.11
C LEU A 253 -14.92 -1.74 -12.29
N LEU A 254 -13.73 -1.55 -12.87
CA LEU A 254 -12.46 -1.70 -12.16
C LEU A 254 -12.39 -0.77 -10.93
N ARG A 255 -12.80 0.50 -11.08
CA ARG A 255 -12.90 1.47 -9.99
C ARG A 255 -13.83 1.00 -8.88
N SER A 256 -15.05 0.61 -9.24
CA SER A 256 -16.02 0.09 -8.29
C SER A 256 -15.50 -1.15 -7.56
N ASP A 257 -14.91 -2.09 -8.29
CA ASP A 257 -14.39 -3.35 -7.77
C ASP A 257 -13.31 -3.14 -6.70
N ILE A 258 -12.31 -2.30 -6.99
CA ILE A 258 -11.23 -1.96 -6.05
C ILE A 258 -11.79 -1.24 -4.82
N LYS A 259 -12.71 -0.28 -5.02
CA LYS A 259 -13.33 0.48 -3.91
C LYS A 259 -14.11 -0.45 -2.99
N MET A 260 -14.92 -1.33 -3.56
CA MET A 260 -15.73 -2.31 -2.84
C MET A 260 -14.86 -3.32 -2.09
N ARG A 261 -13.80 -3.85 -2.71
CA ARG A 261 -12.81 -4.71 -2.03
C ARG A 261 -12.26 -4.05 -0.78
N PHE A 262 -11.82 -2.80 -0.92
CA PHE A 262 -11.23 -2.05 0.18
C PHE A 262 -12.25 -1.74 1.28
N GLN A 263 -13.48 -1.35 0.93
CA GLN A 263 -14.55 -1.11 1.89
C GLN A 263 -14.90 -2.36 2.68
N LEU A 264 -14.99 -3.51 2.01
CA LEU A 264 -15.20 -4.80 2.65
C LEU A 264 -14.06 -5.11 3.63
N GLN A 265 -12.81 -4.90 3.21
CA GLN A 265 -11.64 -5.04 4.07
C GLN A 265 -11.75 -4.17 5.31
N HIS A 266 -12.00 -2.87 5.14
CA HIS A 266 -12.16 -1.95 6.26
C HIS A 266 -13.29 -2.38 7.20
N ARG A 267 -14.41 -2.87 6.66
CA ARG A 267 -15.54 -3.31 7.50
C ARG A 267 -15.23 -4.57 8.29
N VAL A 268 -14.57 -5.55 7.68
CA VAL A 268 -14.11 -6.77 8.37
C VAL A 268 -13.12 -6.42 9.48
N GLN A 269 -12.27 -5.41 9.27
CA GLN A 269 -11.36 -4.89 10.29
C GLN A 269 -12.12 -4.26 11.46
N SER A 270 -13.08 -3.35 11.18
CA SER A 270 -13.92 -2.76 12.24
C SER A 270 -14.70 -3.82 13.01
N ALA A 271 -15.33 -4.77 12.32
CA ALA A 271 -16.09 -5.84 12.96
C ALA A 271 -15.23 -6.69 13.90
N SER A 272 -13.95 -6.91 13.55
CA SER A 272 -12.99 -7.59 14.42
C SER A 272 -12.63 -6.78 15.66
N GLN A 273 -12.56 -5.46 15.54
CA GLN A 273 -12.19 -4.55 16.64
C GLN A 273 -13.33 -4.34 17.64
N ASP A 274 -14.55 -4.14 17.14
CA ASP A 274 -15.74 -3.97 17.98
C ASP A 274 -15.97 -5.20 18.88
N ASN A 275 -15.51 -6.37 18.43
CA ASN A 275 -15.64 -7.64 19.11
C ASN A 275 -14.35 -8.16 19.75
N HIS A 276 -13.42 -7.30 20.13
CA HIS A 276 -12.09 -7.62 20.70
C HIS A 276 -12.05 -8.63 21.87
N ARG A 277 -13.18 -8.95 22.50
CA ARG A 277 -13.27 -9.99 23.55
C ARG A 277 -13.47 -11.41 22.99
N ASP A 278 -13.94 -11.53 21.75
CA ASP A 278 -14.27 -12.79 21.09
C ASP A 278 -13.36 -12.99 19.87
N PHE A 279 -12.32 -13.82 20.05
CA PHE A 279 -11.37 -14.17 19.00
C PHE A 279 -11.97 -15.05 17.90
N SER A 280 -13.20 -15.56 18.06
CA SER A 280 -13.80 -16.50 17.12
C SER A 280 -13.95 -15.93 15.71
N PHE A 281 -14.15 -14.62 15.56
CA PHE A 281 -14.19 -13.99 14.23
C PHE A 281 -12.87 -14.17 13.47
N ILE A 282 -11.74 -13.93 14.14
CA ILE A 282 -10.41 -14.08 13.52
C ILE A 282 -10.08 -15.56 13.34
N GLU A 283 -10.30 -16.39 14.36
CA GLU A 283 -9.96 -17.81 14.31
C GLU A 283 -10.79 -18.58 13.28
N LYS A 284 -12.09 -18.27 13.18
CA LYS A 284 -13.02 -19.02 12.32
C LYS A 284 -13.21 -18.39 10.95
N TYR A 285 -13.14 -17.06 10.80
CA TYR A 285 -13.45 -16.39 9.54
C TYR A 285 -12.26 -15.64 8.92
N ALA A 286 -11.45 -14.90 9.70
CA ALA A 286 -10.32 -14.12 9.19
C ALA A 286 -8.94 -14.77 9.46
N ARG A 287 -8.85 -16.10 9.33
CA ARG A 287 -7.65 -16.88 9.64
C ARG A 287 -6.64 -16.84 8.50
N MET A 288 -5.38 -16.47 8.76
CA MET A 288 -4.28 -16.67 7.79
C MET A 288 -3.63 -18.04 8.02
N ASN A 289 -3.69 -18.92 7.03
CA ASN A 289 -3.09 -20.24 7.04
C ASN A 289 -2.33 -20.51 5.72
N GLN A 290 -1.77 -21.71 5.58
CA GLN A 290 -1.01 -22.08 4.38
C GLN A 290 -1.92 -22.37 3.17
N GLU A 291 -3.20 -22.63 3.39
CA GLU A 291 -4.15 -22.97 2.32
C GLU A 291 -4.38 -21.78 1.38
N GLN A 292 -4.18 -20.54 1.84
CA GLN A 292 -4.28 -19.35 0.99
C GLN A 292 -3.02 -19.03 0.17
N THR A 293 -1.99 -19.90 0.17
CA THR A 293 -0.72 -19.61 -0.53
C THR A 293 -0.95 -19.30 -2.01
N TYR A 294 -1.84 -20.04 -2.69
CA TYR A 294 -2.17 -19.77 -4.08
C TYR A 294 -2.81 -18.38 -4.25
N SER A 295 -3.87 -18.09 -3.49
CA SER A 295 -4.59 -16.81 -3.62
C SER A 295 -3.67 -15.63 -3.27
N TRP A 296 -2.81 -15.82 -2.29
CA TRP A 296 -1.74 -14.89 -1.95
C TRP A 296 -0.81 -14.59 -3.14
N ASP A 297 -0.32 -15.61 -3.83
CA ASP A 297 0.55 -15.45 -5.00
C ASP A 297 -0.15 -14.65 -6.12
N VAL A 298 -1.47 -14.82 -6.28
CA VAL A 298 -2.26 -14.02 -7.23
C VAL A 298 -2.29 -12.55 -6.83
N ALA A 299 -2.52 -12.24 -5.55
CA ALA A 299 -2.51 -10.87 -5.06
C ALA A 299 -1.12 -10.22 -5.23
N VAL A 300 -0.03 -10.94 -4.91
CA VAL A 300 1.35 -10.47 -5.16
C VAL A 300 1.58 -10.21 -6.65
N ALA A 301 1.14 -11.12 -7.53
CA ALA A 301 1.29 -10.96 -8.96
C ALA A 301 0.54 -9.72 -9.48
N TYR A 302 -0.69 -9.48 -9.00
CA TYR A 302 -1.47 -8.28 -9.32
C TYR A 302 -0.73 -6.99 -8.95
N HIS A 303 -0.30 -6.87 -7.69
CA HIS A 303 0.37 -5.66 -7.20
C HIS A 303 1.70 -5.41 -7.92
N ARG A 304 2.47 -6.47 -8.18
CA ARG A 304 3.71 -6.38 -8.97
C ARG A 304 3.46 -5.86 -10.39
N ARG A 305 2.42 -6.36 -11.08
CA ARG A 305 2.08 -5.90 -12.46
C ARG A 305 1.73 -4.42 -12.48
N ASN A 306 0.89 -3.97 -11.54
CA ASN A 306 0.51 -2.56 -11.43
C ASN A 306 1.72 -1.66 -11.16
N LYS A 307 2.60 -2.11 -10.25
CA LYS A 307 3.84 -1.40 -9.91
C LYS A 307 4.80 -1.31 -11.10
N GLU A 308 5.02 -2.41 -11.82
CA GLU A 308 5.89 -2.44 -13.01
C GLU A 308 5.35 -1.53 -14.13
N ALA A 309 4.03 -1.54 -14.36
CA ALA A 309 3.37 -0.67 -15.32
C ALA A 309 3.51 0.81 -14.93
N LEU A 310 3.26 1.15 -13.66
CA LEU A 310 3.39 2.53 -13.15
C LEU A 310 4.84 3.03 -13.24
N ASN A 311 5.81 2.21 -12.86
CA ASN A 311 7.24 2.54 -12.97
C ASN A 311 7.65 2.78 -14.43
N SER A 312 7.15 1.96 -15.35
CA SER A 312 7.46 2.09 -16.77
C SER A 312 6.92 3.41 -17.33
N LEU A 313 5.64 3.73 -17.06
CA LEU A 313 5.03 5.00 -17.44
C LEU A 313 5.77 6.20 -16.83
N ALA A 314 6.13 6.11 -15.56
CA ALA A 314 6.82 7.19 -14.87
C ALA A 314 8.16 7.52 -15.54
N MET A 315 8.96 6.49 -15.83
CA MET A 315 10.25 6.68 -16.49
C MET A 315 10.09 7.19 -17.92
N GLU A 316 9.07 6.75 -18.65
CA GLU A 316 8.77 7.28 -19.99
C GLU A 316 8.43 8.78 -19.93
N ILE A 317 7.49 9.17 -19.07
CA ILE A 317 7.06 10.56 -18.91
C ILE A 317 8.24 11.43 -18.50
N VAL A 318 8.97 11.07 -17.44
CA VAL A 318 10.07 11.89 -16.91
C VAL A 318 11.16 12.13 -17.98
N ASN A 319 11.51 11.09 -18.75
CA ASN A 319 12.53 11.22 -19.80
C ASN A 319 12.04 12.03 -21.02
N SER A 320 10.72 12.14 -21.22
CA SER A 320 10.13 12.91 -22.32
C SER A 320 9.93 14.40 -22.00
N LEU A 321 9.91 14.76 -20.72
CA LEU A 321 9.54 16.10 -20.28
C LEU A 321 10.72 17.08 -20.25
N PRO A 322 10.48 18.37 -20.59
CA PRO A 322 11.44 19.44 -20.31
C PRO A 322 11.72 19.56 -18.81
N GLU A 323 12.95 19.96 -18.48
CA GLU A 323 13.43 20.15 -17.10
C GLU A 323 12.45 20.90 -16.20
N SER A 324 11.91 22.04 -16.65
CA SER A 324 10.96 22.84 -15.87
C SER A 324 9.64 22.12 -15.55
N ARG A 325 9.16 21.24 -16.43
CA ARG A 325 7.94 20.44 -16.20
C ARG A 325 8.23 19.20 -15.36
N THR A 326 9.47 18.73 -15.40
CA THR A 326 9.92 17.59 -14.59
C THR A 326 10.14 18.01 -13.13
N GLU A 327 10.70 19.20 -12.87
CA GLU A 327 10.89 19.73 -11.52
C GLU A 327 9.61 19.85 -10.71
N ARG A 328 8.50 20.25 -11.33
CA ARG A 328 7.22 20.41 -10.63
C ARG A 328 6.57 19.08 -10.22
N LEU A 329 7.02 17.93 -10.75
CA LEU A 329 6.46 16.63 -10.38
C LEU A 329 6.98 16.16 -9.02
N VAL A 330 8.13 16.66 -8.58
CA VAL A 330 8.77 16.25 -7.34
C VAL A 330 8.59 17.34 -6.28
N ASP A 331 8.50 16.90 -5.04
CA ASP A 331 8.59 17.78 -3.88
C ASP A 331 9.88 18.63 -3.93
N ARG A 332 9.71 19.96 -4.00
CA ARG A 332 10.82 20.91 -4.10
C ARG A 332 11.78 20.83 -2.91
N GLN A 333 11.28 20.43 -1.73
CA GLN A 333 12.15 20.23 -0.57
C GLN A 333 13.09 19.05 -0.79
N LYS A 334 12.58 17.91 -1.31
CA LYS A 334 13.40 16.74 -1.64
C LYS A 334 14.47 17.05 -2.68
N LEU A 335 14.16 17.84 -3.71
CA LEU A 335 15.15 18.25 -4.72
C LEU A 335 16.29 19.10 -4.15
N LYS A 336 16.04 19.87 -3.10
CA LYS A 336 17.08 20.67 -2.42
C LYS A 336 17.96 19.81 -1.50
N GLU A 337 17.42 18.75 -0.93
CA GLU A 337 18.16 17.82 -0.06
C GLU A 337 19.13 16.93 -0.86
N GLU A 338 18.81 16.60 -2.12
CA GLU A 338 19.70 15.85 -3.03
C GLU A 338 20.85 16.69 -3.64
N ASP A 339 21.32 17.74 -2.97
CA ASP A 339 22.48 18.52 -3.43
C ASP A 339 23.73 17.60 -3.55
N PRO A 340 24.38 17.48 -4.72
CA PRO A 340 25.44 16.49 -4.99
C PRO A 340 26.63 16.49 -4.03
N LYS A 341 26.79 17.55 -3.22
CA LYS A 341 27.85 17.64 -2.22
C LYS A 341 27.67 16.70 -1.03
N VAL A 342 26.47 16.17 -0.81
CA VAL A 342 26.18 15.20 0.26
C VAL A 342 26.28 13.74 -0.23
N ASP A 343 26.26 13.52 -1.54
CA ASP A 343 26.28 12.20 -2.20
C ASP A 343 27.69 11.63 -2.47
N ALA A 344 28.72 12.10 -1.75
CA ALA A 344 30.10 11.57 -1.85
C ALA A 344 30.27 10.11 -1.38
N PHE A 345 29.18 9.40 -1.03
CA PHE A 345 29.19 7.97 -0.71
C PHE A 345 28.56 7.17 -1.85
N GLY A 346 29.44 6.65 -2.71
CA GLY A 346 29.12 6.06 -4.02
C GLY A 346 28.03 4.99 -4.03
N ILE A 347 27.08 5.17 -4.94
CA ILE A 347 26.07 4.16 -5.30
C ILE A 347 26.69 3.19 -6.32
N SER A 348 27.09 2.00 -5.86
CA SER A 348 27.46 0.88 -6.75
C SER A 348 26.22 0.14 -7.23
N ARG A 349 26.00 0.15 -8.55
CA ARG A 349 24.83 -0.35 -9.29
C ARG A 349 24.69 -1.89 -9.37
N SER A 350 25.11 -2.65 -8.35
CA SER A 350 25.26 -4.11 -8.46
C SER A 350 24.36 -4.96 -7.54
N TRP A 351 23.14 -4.55 -7.22
CA TRP A 351 22.21 -5.41 -6.47
C TRP A 351 20.75 -5.27 -6.95
N LEU A 352 20.40 -6.05 -7.97
CA LEU A 352 19.02 -6.46 -8.30
C LEU A 352 18.79 -7.90 -7.79
N GLY A 353 19.29 -8.19 -6.58
CA GLY A 353 18.97 -9.46 -5.92
C GLY A 353 17.53 -9.40 -5.45
N GLU A 354 16.74 -10.38 -5.86
CA GLU A 354 15.44 -10.71 -5.28
C GLU A 354 15.50 -10.50 -3.76
N VAL A 355 14.54 -9.76 -3.20
CA VAL A 355 14.26 -9.86 -1.76
C VAL A 355 14.12 -11.36 -1.49
N PRO A 356 14.98 -11.97 -0.67
CA PRO A 356 15.02 -13.41 -0.61
C PRO A 356 13.66 -13.88 -0.10
N SER A 357 13.02 -14.76 -0.87
CA SER A 357 11.78 -15.48 -0.56
C SER A 357 11.88 -16.37 0.70
N THR A 358 12.91 -16.18 1.52
CA THR A 358 13.16 -16.87 2.79
C THR A 358 12.16 -16.55 3.89
N PHE A 359 11.24 -15.60 3.73
CA PHE A 359 10.15 -15.38 4.69
C PHE A 359 9.07 -16.49 4.71
N VAL A 360 9.16 -17.49 3.83
CA VAL A 360 8.22 -18.64 3.78
C VAL A 360 8.78 -19.91 4.48
N PHE A 361 10.04 -19.92 4.92
CA PHE A 361 10.68 -21.15 5.42
C PHE A 361 10.70 -21.30 6.95
N LEU A 362 9.52 -21.47 7.56
CA LEU A 362 9.44 -22.13 8.89
C LEU A 362 8.50 -23.34 8.95
N TYR A 363 7.98 -23.83 7.81
CA TYR A 363 7.14 -25.03 7.77
C TYR A 363 7.39 -25.96 6.58
N GLN A 364 8.65 -26.12 6.15
CA GLN A 364 9.00 -27.23 5.25
C GLN A 364 9.83 -28.28 5.98
N GLY A 365 9.12 -29.31 6.43
CA GLY A 365 9.70 -30.62 6.67
C GLY A 365 10.35 -31.16 5.39
N VAL A 366 11.57 -31.63 5.56
CA VAL A 366 12.43 -32.38 4.63
C VAL A 366 11.66 -33.22 3.60
N THR A 367 11.90 -33.02 2.30
CA THR A 367 12.33 -34.05 1.33
C THR A 367 12.52 -33.46 -0.08
N GLY A 368 13.56 -33.93 -0.80
CA GLY A 368 13.54 -33.95 -2.27
C GLY A 368 14.68 -33.22 -3.00
N ASN A 369 15.77 -33.94 -3.26
CA ASN A 369 16.83 -33.56 -4.20
C ASN A 369 16.31 -33.40 -5.65
N ALA A 370 16.80 -32.40 -6.38
CA ALA A 370 16.99 -32.51 -7.83
C ALA A 370 18.07 -31.53 -8.35
N GLN A 371 19.24 -32.10 -8.65
CA GLN A 371 20.29 -31.52 -9.49
C GLN A 371 19.75 -31.30 -10.90
N TRP A 372 20.05 -30.19 -11.60
CA TRP A 372 20.32 -30.18 -13.05
C TRP A 372 21.20 -28.99 -13.45
N ALA A 373 22.05 -29.22 -14.45
CA ALA A 373 23.36 -28.61 -14.61
C ALA A 373 23.48 -27.56 -15.74
N ARG A 374 24.51 -26.71 -15.58
CA ARG A 374 25.40 -26.07 -16.58
C ARG A 374 25.05 -26.22 -18.08
N ARG A 375 24.94 -25.08 -18.80
CA ARG A 375 25.82 -24.65 -19.93
C ARG A 375 25.23 -23.46 -20.72
N ARG A 376 25.94 -22.33 -20.78
CA ARG A 376 26.56 -21.77 -22.02
C ARG A 376 27.30 -20.44 -21.74
N ARG A 377 28.63 -20.54 -21.70
CA ARG A 377 29.60 -19.45 -21.95
C ARG A 377 29.76 -19.28 -23.47
N ARG A 378 29.59 -18.05 -23.99
CA ARG A 378 30.40 -17.38 -25.02
C ARG A 378 29.58 -16.26 -25.68
N ARG A 379 29.79 -15.02 -25.23
CA ARG A 379 29.57 -13.74 -25.95
C ARG A 379 30.02 -12.57 -25.06
N ARG A 380 31.30 -12.56 -24.66
CA ARG A 380 31.97 -11.42 -24.00
C ARG A 380 33.39 -11.30 -24.56
N PHE A 381 33.49 -10.62 -25.70
CA PHE A 381 34.79 -10.11 -26.20
C PHE A 381 34.62 -8.84 -27.05
N TRP A 382 33.40 -8.53 -27.53
CA TRP A 382 33.11 -7.34 -28.35
C TRP A 382 32.39 -6.18 -27.63
N LYS A 383 32.40 -6.12 -26.29
CA LYS A 383 31.83 -4.98 -25.52
C LYS A 383 32.89 -4.15 -24.76
N ALA A 384 34.16 -4.26 -25.13
CA ALA A 384 35.26 -3.57 -24.44
C ALA A 384 35.91 -2.43 -25.26
N ILE A 385 35.38 -2.07 -26.43
CA ILE A 385 35.91 -0.97 -27.28
C ILE A 385 34.78 0.04 -27.63
N VAL A 386 33.88 0.27 -26.68
CA VAL A 386 33.01 1.48 -26.64
C VAL A 386 33.14 2.16 -25.27
N ALA A 387 34.10 1.72 -24.45
CA ALA A 387 34.40 2.29 -23.14
C ALA A 387 35.52 3.35 -23.25
N ALA A 388 35.10 4.58 -23.58
CA ALA A 388 35.64 5.88 -23.12
C ALA A 388 35.24 6.96 -24.15
N PRO A 389 34.50 8.03 -23.78
CA PRO A 389 34.57 8.75 -22.51
C PRO A 389 33.19 9.00 -21.85
N CYS A 390 32.93 8.41 -20.68
CA CYS A 390 31.83 8.87 -19.78
C CYS A 390 32.36 9.36 -18.42
N CYS A 391 33.67 9.34 -18.19
CA CYS A 391 34.25 9.61 -16.88
C CYS A 391 34.83 11.03 -16.73
N MET A 392 34.29 12.02 -17.45
CA MET A 392 34.66 13.45 -17.29
C MET A 392 33.43 14.38 -17.22
N LEU A 393 32.30 13.92 -16.67
CA LEU A 393 31.12 14.75 -16.36
C LEU A 393 30.65 14.49 -14.92
N GLU A 394 31.55 14.55 -13.94
CA GLU A 394 31.20 14.47 -12.50
C GLU A 394 30.53 15.76 -11.96
N GLY A 395 30.16 16.71 -12.82
CA GLY A 395 29.68 18.04 -12.42
C GLY A 395 28.23 18.40 -12.72
N GLY A 396 27.42 17.51 -13.31
CA GLY A 396 26.04 17.90 -13.64
C GLY A 396 25.19 16.74 -14.16
N GLN A 397 24.58 15.99 -13.25
CA GLN A 397 23.37 15.27 -13.64
C GLN A 397 22.33 16.31 -14.04
N SER A 398 21.75 16.19 -15.24
CA SER A 398 20.62 17.02 -15.60
C SER A 398 19.53 16.85 -14.55
N VAL A 399 18.76 17.90 -14.26
CA VAL A 399 17.65 17.80 -13.31
C VAL A 399 16.69 16.66 -13.68
N VAL A 400 16.51 16.40 -14.98
CA VAL A 400 15.74 15.24 -15.47
C VAL A 400 16.27 13.92 -14.91
N GLN A 401 17.59 13.69 -14.89
CA GLN A 401 18.16 12.46 -14.33
C GLN A 401 17.97 12.36 -12.82
N ARG A 402 18.08 13.49 -12.10
CA ARG A 402 17.82 13.53 -10.65
C ARG A 402 16.37 13.23 -10.33
N VAL A 403 15.44 13.87 -11.04
CA VAL A 403 14.01 13.60 -10.90
C VAL A 403 13.67 12.16 -11.31
N ALA A 404 14.25 11.63 -12.39
CA ALA A 404 14.05 10.24 -12.79
C ALA A 404 14.55 9.26 -11.71
N LYS A 405 15.70 9.55 -11.09
CA LYS A 405 16.23 8.77 -9.96
C LYS A 405 15.32 8.88 -8.75
N ALA A 406 14.87 10.08 -8.40
CA ALA A 406 13.97 10.33 -7.28
C ALA A 406 12.63 9.60 -7.47
N ILE A 407 11.98 9.77 -8.63
CA ILE A 407 10.70 9.12 -8.97
C ILE A 407 10.85 7.61 -9.08
N GLY A 408 11.88 7.11 -9.77
CA GLY A 408 12.14 5.68 -9.88
C GLY A 408 12.46 5.04 -8.52
N SER A 409 13.15 5.76 -7.63
CA SER A 409 13.38 5.35 -6.26
C SER A 409 12.05 5.27 -5.49
N LEU A 410 11.30 6.35 -5.51
CA LEU A 410 10.02 6.52 -4.82
C LEU A 410 9.00 5.44 -5.22
N LEU A 411 8.81 5.23 -6.52
CA LEU A 411 7.89 4.23 -7.08
C LEU A 411 8.41 2.79 -6.94
N SER A 412 9.68 2.59 -6.57
CA SER A 412 10.22 1.25 -6.37
C SER A 412 9.82 0.61 -5.03
N CYS A 413 9.23 1.35 -4.10
CA CYS A 413 8.61 0.78 -2.88
C CYS A 413 7.09 0.80 -2.93
N ILE A 414 6.51 1.79 -3.61
CA ILE A 414 5.07 1.97 -3.62
C ILE A 414 4.38 0.78 -4.27
N GLY A 415 3.35 0.28 -3.60
CA GLY A 415 2.51 -0.79 -4.12
C GLY A 415 3.11 -2.18 -3.93
N ASP A 416 4.25 -2.32 -3.24
CA ASP A 416 4.73 -3.65 -2.88
C ASP A 416 3.78 -4.31 -1.89
N PHE A 417 3.24 -5.44 -2.30
CA PHE A 417 2.33 -6.25 -1.49
C PHE A 417 3.10 -7.36 -0.79
N GLY A 418 3.10 -7.30 0.54
CA GLY A 418 3.86 -8.19 1.39
C GLY A 418 2.99 -8.87 2.44
N LYS A 419 3.26 -10.15 2.70
CA LYS A 419 2.73 -10.85 3.87
C LYS A 419 3.69 -10.56 4.98
N PHE A 420 3.16 -10.25 6.15
CA PHE A 420 3.96 -10.29 7.35
C PHE A 420 3.40 -11.33 8.29
N ALA A 421 4.29 -12.16 8.83
CA ALA A 421 3.98 -13.07 9.91
C ALA A 421 5.12 -12.92 10.91
N ALA A 422 4.79 -12.43 12.10
CA ALA A 422 5.75 -12.19 13.16
C ALA A 422 5.27 -12.89 14.42
N THR A 423 6.21 -13.51 15.14
CA THR A 423 5.94 -13.99 16.49
C THR A 423 6.80 -13.18 17.45
N GLY A 424 6.19 -12.72 18.53
CA GLY A 424 6.90 -11.98 19.57
C GLY A 424 5.95 -11.30 20.52
N TYR A 425 6.37 -10.14 21.04
CA TYR A 425 5.67 -9.42 22.08
C TYR A 425 4.86 -8.28 21.50
N THR A 426 3.55 -8.29 21.71
CA THR A 426 2.63 -7.34 21.08
C THR A 426 1.78 -6.64 22.11
N ARG A 427 1.39 -5.39 21.83
CA ARG A 427 0.51 -4.61 22.70
C ARG A 427 -0.21 -3.52 21.93
N ALA A 428 -1.54 -3.45 22.10
CA ALA A 428 -2.28 -2.23 21.80
C ALA A 428 -2.06 -1.21 22.92
N PHE A 429 -1.57 -0.02 22.58
CA PHE A 429 -1.38 1.07 23.54
C PHE A 429 -2.64 1.90 23.71
N SER A 430 -3.46 1.98 22.65
CA SER A 430 -4.77 2.61 22.65
C SER A 430 -5.69 1.93 21.62
N THR A 431 -6.87 2.51 21.39
CA THR A 431 -7.75 2.12 20.28
C THR A 431 -7.23 2.58 18.91
N SER A 432 -6.21 3.45 18.89
CA SER A 432 -5.64 3.97 17.65
C SER A 432 -4.15 3.70 17.44
N THR A 433 -3.47 3.16 18.44
CA THR A 433 -2.03 2.88 18.40
C THR A 433 -1.71 1.51 18.97
N ALA A 434 -0.88 0.76 18.26
CA ALA A 434 -0.36 -0.53 18.71
C ALA A 434 1.10 -0.70 18.33
N GLY A 435 1.82 -1.48 19.11
CA GLY A 435 3.20 -1.86 18.83
C GLY A 435 3.45 -3.35 18.96
N SER A 436 4.41 -3.82 18.20
CA SER A 436 4.96 -5.16 18.26
C SER A 436 6.47 -5.11 18.33
N VAL A 437 7.05 -6.03 19.09
CA VAL A 437 8.46 -6.36 19.05
C VAL A 437 8.55 -7.88 18.83
N GLY A 438 8.74 -8.26 17.58
CA GLY A 438 9.15 -9.58 17.16
C GLY A 438 10.64 -9.78 17.39
N LEU A 439 11.02 -10.90 17.97
CA LEU A 439 12.41 -11.35 17.97
C LEU A 439 12.42 -12.73 17.35
N SER A 440 13.04 -12.86 16.18
CA SER A 440 13.23 -14.15 15.54
C SER A 440 14.72 -14.43 15.38
N ALA A 441 15.11 -15.68 15.60
CA ALA A 441 16.48 -16.12 15.47
C ALA A 441 16.53 -17.50 14.82
N GLY A 442 17.50 -17.72 13.95
CA GLY A 442 17.67 -18.98 13.22
C GLY A 442 18.11 -20.16 14.08
N SER A 443 18.40 -19.95 15.37
CA SER A 443 18.80 -20.99 16.32
C SER A 443 18.24 -20.69 17.70
N THR A 444 17.71 -21.71 18.39
CA THR A 444 17.21 -21.59 19.78
C THR A 444 18.32 -21.24 20.77
N ASN A 445 19.58 -21.50 20.42
CA ASN A 445 20.74 -21.16 21.23
C ASN A 445 21.29 -19.75 20.94
N PHE A 446 20.75 -19.04 19.96
CA PHE A 446 21.28 -17.75 19.50
C PHE A 446 21.34 -16.70 20.63
N LEU A 447 20.23 -16.50 21.35
CA LEU A 447 20.18 -15.56 22.48
C LEU A 447 21.19 -15.94 23.57
N LYS A 448 21.35 -17.24 23.81
CA LYS A 448 22.32 -17.77 24.77
C LYS A 448 23.76 -17.54 24.30
N ASP A 449 24.02 -17.65 22.99
CA ASP A 449 25.31 -17.35 22.39
C ASP A 449 25.64 -15.86 22.52
N ILE A 450 24.71 -14.95 22.18
CA ILE A 450 24.91 -13.49 22.36
C ILE A 450 25.10 -13.12 23.83
N LEU A 451 24.20 -13.56 24.72
CA LEU A 451 24.29 -13.27 26.15
C LEU A 451 25.56 -13.89 26.77
N GLY A 452 26.07 -14.98 26.17
CA GLY A 452 27.33 -15.62 26.53
C GLY A 452 28.58 -15.04 25.87
N GLY A 453 28.46 -13.93 25.11
CA GLY A 453 29.57 -13.29 24.41
C GLY A 453 30.16 -14.12 23.26
N ARG A 454 29.42 -15.09 22.74
CA ARG A 454 29.82 -15.96 21.63
C ARG A 454 29.26 -15.41 20.31
N ARG A 455 30.01 -15.61 19.23
CA ARG A 455 29.53 -15.31 17.88
C ARG A 455 28.31 -16.20 17.62
N PRO A 456 27.16 -15.62 17.25
CA PRO A 456 25.98 -16.43 17.01
C PRO A 456 26.19 -17.40 15.86
N SER A 457 25.66 -18.61 16.03
CA SER A 457 25.70 -19.67 15.02
C SER A 457 24.66 -19.53 13.91
N GLY A 458 23.78 -18.53 13.99
CA GLY A 458 22.68 -18.30 13.05
C GLY A 458 22.40 -16.82 12.82
N TRP A 459 21.33 -16.53 12.09
CA TRP A 459 20.84 -15.18 11.85
C TRP A 459 19.95 -14.69 13.00
N ILE A 460 19.82 -13.37 13.14
CA ILE A 460 18.82 -12.71 14.00
C ILE A 460 18.05 -11.70 13.18
N SER A 461 16.74 -11.64 13.45
CA SER A 461 15.88 -10.55 13.05
C SER A 461 15.21 -9.98 14.30
N LEU A 462 15.41 -8.68 14.54
CA LEU A 462 14.61 -7.92 15.49
C LEU A 462 13.61 -7.11 14.67
N ASP A 463 12.35 -7.50 14.75
CA ASP A 463 11.26 -6.90 14.01
C ASP A 463 10.44 -6.00 14.95
N MET A 464 10.55 -4.70 14.80
CA MET A 464 9.73 -3.73 15.52
C MET A 464 8.63 -3.25 14.60
N GLY A 465 7.40 -3.25 15.08
CA GLY A 465 6.24 -2.72 14.38
C GLY A 465 5.56 -1.69 15.25
N PHE A 466 5.12 -0.61 14.65
CA PHE A 466 4.22 0.36 15.25
C PHE A 466 3.12 0.64 14.24
N SER A 467 1.87 0.62 14.67
CA SER A 467 0.74 0.92 13.80
C SER A 467 -0.09 2.03 14.41
N VAL A 468 -0.53 2.93 13.54
CA VAL A 468 -1.52 3.95 13.86
C VAL A 468 -2.69 3.80 12.91
N GLY A 469 -3.89 3.82 13.46
CA GLY A 469 -5.11 3.63 12.72
C GLY A 469 -6.18 3.13 13.67
N SER A 470 -6.77 1.98 13.37
CA SER A 470 -7.68 1.32 14.27
C SER A 470 -7.04 0.06 14.84
N THR A 471 -6.95 -0.01 16.17
CA THR A 471 -6.19 -1.05 16.87
C THR A 471 -7.00 -1.65 18.01
N SER A 472 -6.91 -2.97 18.14
CA SER A 472 -7.43 -3.76 19.26
C SER A 472 -6.36 -4.75 19.73
N GLU A 473 -6.62 -5.50 20.79
CA GLU A 473 -5.69 -6.56 21.22
C GLU A 473 -5.48 -7.64 20.14
N VAL A 474 -6.47 -7.81 19.28
CA VAL A 474 -6.57 -8.94 18.36
C VAL A 474 -6.34 -8.54 16.91
N TRP A 475 -6.38 -7.23 16.61
CA TRP A 475 -6.35 -6.75 15.24
C TRP A 475 -5.81 -5.32 15.13
N TRP A 476 -4.95 -5.06 14.15
CA TRP A 476 -4.47 -3.73 13.80
C TRP A 476 -4.68 -3.44 12.31
N ALA A 477 -5.20 -2.26 12.00
CA ALA A 477 -5.37 -1.76 10.65
C ALA A 477 -5.01 -0.28 10.59
N GLY A 478 -4.35 0.14 9.51
CA GLY A 478 -4.00 1.52 9.29
C GLY A 478 -2.61 1.67 8.72
N SER A 479 -1.94 2.77 9.04
CA SER A 479 -0.55 3.00 8.66
C SER A 479 0.37 2.37 9.68
N GLY A 480 1.14 1.39 9.24
CA GLY A 480 2.21 0.76 9.98
C GLY A 480 3.57 1.30 9.61
N PHE A 481 4.41 1.48 10.62
CA PHE A 481 5.85 1.55 10.51
C PHE A 481 6.42 0.21 10.98
N SER A 482 7.23 -0.45 10.17
CA SER A 482 8.01 -1.61 10.60
C SER A 482 9.48 -1.34 10.41
N GLY A 483 10.29 -1.64 11.42
CA GLY A 483 11.74 -1.71 11.34
C GLY A 483 12.20 -3.15 11.58
N SER A 484 13.05 -3.70 10.73
CA SER A 484 13.64 -5.02 10.91
C SER A 484 15.16 -4.88 10.91
N LEU A 485 15.83 -5.27 12.00
CA LEU A 485 17.28 -5.42 12.03
C LEU A 485 17.61 -6.88 11.76
N VAL A 486 18.14 -7.16 10.57
CA VAL A 486 18.56 -8.50 10.17
C VAL A 486 20.09 -8.57 10.16
N CYS A 487 20.66 -9.50 10.92
CA CYS A 487 22.09 -9.82 10.86
C CYS A 487 22.29 -11.27 10.44
N ASP A 488 23.12 -11.49 9.43
CA ASP A 488 23.48 -12.81 8.94
C ASP A 488 24.72 -13.39 9.66
N THR A 489 25.06 -14.64 9.35
CA THR A 489 26.23 -15.32 9.94
C THR A 489 27.56 -14.77 9.44
N ASN A 490 27.59 -14.09 8.29
CA ASN A 490 28.78 -13.47 7.72
C ASN A 490 29.12 -12.14 8.40
N GLY A 491 28.21 -11.61 9.23
CA GLY A 491 28.35 -10.32 9.89
C GLY A 491 27.76 -9.17 9.07
N ALA A 492 27.05 -9.45 7.98
CA ALA A 492 26.24 -8.45 7.29
C ALA A 492 25.00 -8.16 8.14
N CYS A 493 24.81 -6.88 8.48
CA CYS A 493 23.67 -6.41 9.25
C CYS A 493 22.98 -5.29 8.48
N SER A 494 21.66 -5.41 8.29
CA SER A 494 20.84 -4.39 7.63
C SER A 494 19.64 -4.02 8.48
N ILE A 495 19.33 -2.74 8.59
CA ILE A 495 18.06 -2.24 9.10
C ILE A 495 17.16 -1.96 7.90
N TYR A 496 16.09 -2.73 7.77
CA TYR A 496 14.99 -2.42 6.88
C TYR A 496 13.97 -1.58 7.63
N VAL A 497 13.46 -0.52 7.02
CA VAL A 497 12.34 0.26 7.53
C VAL A 497 11.29 0.33 6.44
N ALA A 498 10.03 0.08 6.76
CA ALA A 498 8.93 0.26 5.82
C ALA A 498 7.78 1.00 6.49
N VAL A 499 7.18 1.91 5.74
CA VAL A 499 5.86 2.45 6.04
C VAL A 499 4.90 1.79 5.06
N ALA A 500 3.89 1.12 5.59
CA ALA A 500 2.93 0.39 4.80
C ALA A 500 1.54 0.58 5.36
N LEU A 501 0.53 0.49 4.50
CA LEU A 501 -0.83 0.30 4.95
C LEU A 501 -1.02 -1.17 5.25
N LEU A 502 -1.27 -1.49 6.51
CA LEU A 502 -1.31 -2.86 7.01
C LEU A 502 -2.69 -3.24 7.54
N ALA A 503 -2.91 -4.55 7.52
CA ALA A 503 -4.07 -5.22 8.07
C ALA A 503 -3.60 -6.53 8.70
N THR A 504 -3.64 -6.62 10.02
CA THR A 504 -3.09 -7.77 10.74
C THR A 504 -3.99 -8.25 11.85
N GLY A 505 -4.09 -9.57 11.94
CA GLY A 505 -4.57 -10.26 13.13
C GLY A 505 -3.42 -10.49 14.10
N ASN A 506 -3.74 -10.50 15.38
CA ASN A 506 -2.87 -10.82 16.48
C ASN A 506 -3.53 -11.88 17.35
N ALA A 507 -2.88 -13.04 17.51
CA ALA A 507 -3.36 -14.14 18.32
C ALA A 507 -2.41 -14.37 19.49
N LYS A 508 -2.89 -14.18 20.72
CA LYS A 508 -2.07 -14.45 21.92
C LYS A 508 -1.70 -15.93 21.94
N ASN A 509 -0.41 -16.20 22.11
CA ASN A 509 0.12 -17.56 22.23
C ASN A 509 1.15 -17.59 23.36
N PRO A 510 0.71 -17.62 24.63
CA PRO A 510 1.58 -17.42 25.80
C PRO A 510 2.71 -18.45 25.92
N TRP A 511 2.59 -19.59 25.25
CA TRP A 511 3.54 -20.69 25.33
C TRP A 511 4.33 -20.88 24.03
N ASN A 512 4.37 -19.87 23.16
CA ASN A 512 5.15 -19.96 21.93
C ASN A 512 6.65 -20.01 22.25
N PRO A 513 7.40 -21.04 21.82
CA PRO A 513 8.83 -21.15 22.08
C PRO A 513 9.66 -20.02 21.45
N LEU A 514 9.10 -19.27 20.49
CA LEU A 514 9.73 -18.08 19.90
C LEU A 514 9.66 -16.84 20.81
N CYS A 515 8.99 -16.91 21.96
CA CYS A 515 8.94 -15.86 22.97
C CYS A 515 9.88 -16.18 24.15
N PRO A 516 11.15 -15.77 24.09
CA PRO A 516 12.18 -16.23 25.02
C PRO A 516 11.99 -15.76 26.47
N MET A 517 11.22 -14.70 26.69
CA MET A 517 10.92 -14.11 28.00
C MET A 517 9.62 -14.66 28.61
N GLY A 518 9.05 -15.72 28.02
CA GLY A 518 7.81 -16.35 28.49
C GLY A 518 6.55 -15.64 27.97
N PRO A 519 5.39 -15.86 28.64
CA PRO A 519 4.09 -15.38 28.19
C PRO A 519 3.97 -13.87 28.04
N THR A 520 4.73 -13.10 28.82
CA THR A 520 4.65 -11.63 28.85
C THR A 520 6.03 -11.02 29.02
N TRP A 521 6.31 -9.90 28.34
CA TRP A 521 7.54 -9.13 28.49
C TRP A 521 7.25 -7.63 28.40
N ALA A 522 7.72 -6.85 29.37
CA ALA A 522 7.48 -5.39 29.44
C ALA A 522 5.97 -5.00 29.31
N GLY A 523 5.07 -5.84 29.81
CA GLY A 523 3.62 -5.63 29.71
C GLY A 523 3.04 -5.87 28.30
N MET A 524 3.79 -6.49 27.41
CA MET A 524 3.35 -6.97 26.10
C MET A 524 3.14 -8.50 26.15
N ASP A 525 2.16 -9.00 25.41
CA ASP A 525 1.81 -10.42 25.40
C ASP A 525 2.56 -11.15 24.29
N CYS A 526 3.07 -12.35 24.59
CA CYS A 526 3.57 -13.25 23.58
C CYS A 526 2.45 -13.65 22.63
N SER A 527 2.59 -13.28 21.36
CA SER A 527 1.54 -13.37 20.36
C SER A 527 2.11 -13.67 18.98
N HIS A 528 1.27 -14.21 18.12
CA HIS A 528 1.52 -14.40 16.70
C HIS A 528 0.70 -13.38 15.91
N CYS A 529 1.38 -12.50 15.20
CA CYS A 529 0.77 -11.56 14.26
C CYS A 529 0.89 -12.10 12.85
N ALA A 530 -0.19 -12.04 12.08
CA ALA A 530 -0.18 -12.31 10.65
C ALA A 530 -1.07 -11.32 9.92
N GLY A 531 -0.59 -10.80 8.80
CA GLY A 531 -1.28 -9.77 8.05
C GLY A 531 -0.76 -9.57 6.63
N ALA A 532 -1.40 -8.64 5.95
CA ALA A 532 -1.00 -8.15 4.65
C ALA A 532 -0.64 -6.66 4.76
N ALA A 533 0.31 -6.22 3.95
CA ALA A 533 0.77 -4.85 3.90
C ALA A 533 0.95 -4.41 2.44
N VAL A 534 0.56 -3.18 2.14
CA VAL A 534 0.92 -2.48 0.90
C VAL A 534 1.89 -1.36 1.25
N THR A 535 3.13 -1.49 0.81
CA THR A 535 4.20 -0.55 1.13
C THR A 535 3.99 0.80 0.44
N ILE A 536 4.27 1.87 1.17
CA ILE A 536 4.25 3.27 0.70
C ILE A 536 5.66 3.85 0.66
N LEU A 537 6.49 3.51 1.66
CA LEU A 537 7.88 3.95 1.76
C LEU A 537 8.72 2.78 2.26
N CYS A 538 9.91 2.61 1.72
CA CYS A 538 10.85 1.63 2.24
C CYS A 538 12.29 2.15 2.27
N CYS A 539 13.01 1.82 3.33
CA CYS A 539 14.40 2.13 3.52
C CYS A 539 15.17 0.87 3.87
N ASN A 540 16.41 0.81 3.41
CA ASN A 540 17.38 -0.18 3.84
C ASN A 540 18.66 0.53 4.27
N PHE A 541 19.18 0.23 5.46
CA PHE A 541 20.44 0.75 5.99
C PHE A 541 21.38 -0.43 6.23
N ASP A 542 22.44 -0.53 5.47
CA ASP A 542 23.51 -1.50 5.70
C ASP A 542 24.44 -0.96 6.80
N LEU A 543 24.38 -1.61 7.97
CA LEU A 543 25.15 -1.22 9.15
C LEU A 543 26.64 -1.55 9.00
N THR A 544 27.03 -2.39 8.04
CA THR A 544 28.44 -2.79 7.88
C THR A 544 29.27 -1.74 7.16
N ASN A 545 28.65 -1.04 6.21
CA ASN A 545 29.32 -0.05 5.36
C ASN A 545 28.69 1.36 5.50
N GLY A 546 27.60 1.49 6.25
CA GLY A 546 26.90 2.75 6.47
C GLY A 546 26.07 3.22 5.27
N HIS A 547 25.94 2.41 4.21
CA HIS A 547 25.12 2.77 3.06
C HIS A 547 23.63 2.68 3.41
N ASN A 548 22.84 3.60 2.86
CA ASN A 548 21.40 3.55 2.96
C ASN A 548 20.73 3.71 1.59
N SER A 549 19.51 3.20 1.49
CA SER A 549 18.64 3.36 0.34
C SER A 549 17.22 3.54 0.86
N CYS A 550 16.86 4.78 1.12
CA CYS A 550 15.49 5.20 1.42
C CYS A 550 14.77 5.57 0.13
N ARG A 551 13.53 5.12 0.01
CA ARG A 551 12.78 5.12 -1.23
C ARG A 551 11.31 5.35 -0.95
#